data_AF-A0A1H3B603-F1
#
_entry.id   AF-A0A1H3B603-F1
#
_cell.length_a   1.000
_cell.length_b   1.000
_cell.length_c   1.000
_cell.angle_alpha   90.00
_cell.angle_beta   90.00
_cell.angle_gamma   90.00
#
_symmetry.space_group_name_H-M   'P 1'
#
loop_
_entity.id
_entity.type
_entity.pdbx_description
1 polymer ?
#
loop_
_entity_poly.entity_id
_entity_poly.type
_entity_poly.pdbx_seq_one_letter_code
_entity_poly.pdbx_strand_id
1 'polypeptide(L)'
;MPDPDLCRKLDPKRFPNMTPQMGAILGYILEHTYTTPALVELTVTPDGHLVGRSGGEGGLGQTVHMGSESDLRANLRRLGIAAGLDEAEWSAFEERVRVRLGILLGG
;
A
#
# COMPACT_ATOMS: atom_id res chain seq x y z
N MET A 1 14.29 5.01 7.01
CA MET A 1 13.40 4.40 8.04
C MET A 1 11.96 4.74 7.70
N PRO A 2 10.98 3.87 7.99
CA PRO A 2 9.56 4.23 7.89
C PRO A 2 9.24 5.35 8.89
N ASP A 3 8.39 6.30 8.49
CA ASP A 3 7.89 7.34 9.38
C ASP A 3 6.94 6.66 10.40
N PRO A 4 7.30 6.66 11.71
CA PRO A 4 6.55 5.93 12.72
C PRO A 4 5.14 6.50 12.93
N ASP A 5 4.95 7.82 12.77
CA ASP A 5 3.64 8.44 12.93
C ASP A 5 2.74 8.15 11.73
N LEU A 6 3.29 8.20 10.51
CA LEU A 6 2.57 7.81 9.32
C LEU A 6 2.13 6.33 9.38
N CYS A 7 3.03 5.43 9.80
CA CYS A 7 2.70 4.01 9.97
C CYS A 7 1.62 3.80 11.02
N ARG A 8 1.72 4.47 12.17
CA ARG A 8 0.69 4.43 13.22
C ARG A 8 -0.67 4.94 12.72
N LYS A 9 -0.69 6.01 11.93
CA LYS A 9 -1.93 6.55 11.38
C LYS A 9 -2.54 5.65 10.31
N LEU A 10 -1.73 5.00 9.48
CA LEU A 10 -2.23 4.16 8.40
C LEU A 10 -2.41 2.69 8.81
N ASP A 11 -2.06 2.29 10.03
CA ASP A 11 -2.17 0.90 10.52
C ASP A 11 -3.56 0.29 10.20
N PRO A 12 -3.62 -0.82 9.45
CA PRO A 12 -4.86 -1.52 9.10
C PRO A 12 -5.77 -1.84 10.29
N LYS A 13 -5.23 -2.02 11.50
CA LYS A 13 -6.03 -2.26 12.72
C LYS A 13 -6.96 -1.10 13.08
N ARG A 14 -6.68 0.12 12.59
CA ARG A 14 -7.58 1.28 12.75
C ARG A 14 -8.79 1.23 11.81
N PHE A 15 -8.79 0.33 10.83
CA PHE A 15 -9.77 0.28 9.74
C PHE A 15 -10.38 -1.13 9.67
N PRO A 16 -11.43 -1.44 10.45
CA PRO A 16 -11.95 -2.81 10.60
C PRO A 16 -12.51 -3.42 9.30
N ASN A 17 -12.85 -2.59 8.31
CA ASN A 17 -13.33 -3.02 7.00
C ASN A 17 -12.21 -3.11 5.94
N MET A 18 -10.94 -2.92 6.32
CA MET A 18 -9.81 -3.05 5.41
C MET A 18 -9.57 -4.52 5.08
N THR A 19 -9.47 -4.83 3.78
CA THR A 19 -9.17 -6.20 3.35
C THR A 19 -7.72 -6.56 3.67
N PRO A 20 -7.40 -7.84 3.94
CA PRO A 20 -6.02 -8.28 4.13
C PRO A 20 -5.11 -7.93 2.96
N GLN A 21 -5.64 -7.98 1.73
CA GLN A 21 -4.92 -7.58 0.52
C GLN A 21 -4.52 -6.10 0.56
N MET A 22 -5.44 -5.20 0.94
CA MET A 22 -5.13 -3.78 1.08
C MET A 22 -4.10 -3.53 2.18
N GLY A 23 -4.19 -4.26 3.30
CA GLY A 23 -3.19 -4.20 4.37
C GLY A 23 -1.79 -4.64 3.91
N ALA A 24 -1.71 -5.67 3.08
CA ALA A 24 -0.45 -6.14 2.50
C ALA A 24 0.14 -5.11 1.51
N ILE A 25 -0.69 -4.52 0.64
CA ILE A 25 -0.31 -3.44 -0.28
C ILE A 25 0.23 -2.24 0.49
N LEU A 26 -0.49 -1.82 1.54
CA LEU A 26 -0.07 -0.71 2.39
C LEU A 26 1.26 -1.02 3.08
N GLY A 27 1.44 -2.25 3.55
CA GLY A 27 2.70 -2.67 4.16
C GLY A 27 3.88 -2.60 3.19
N TYR A 28 3.67 -2.98 1.92
CA TYR A 28 4.68 -2.84 0.87
C TYR A 28 5.02 -1.37 0.56
N ILE A 29 4.02 -0.47 0.55
CA ILE A 29 4.19 0.96 0.29
C ILE A 29 4.96 1.64 1.42
N LEU A 30 4.61 1.32 2.67
CA LEU A 30 5.20 1.94 3.86
C LEU A 30 6.48 1.26 4.34
N GLU A 31 6.91 0.18 3.68
CA GLU A 31 8.03 -0.67 4.11
C GLU A 31 7.84 -1.16 5.56
N HIS A 32 6.61 -1.53 5.89
CA HIS A 32 6.20 -1.99 7.22
C HIS A 32 5.35 -3.27 7.10
N THR A 33 5.60 -4.27 7.93
CA THR A 33 4.85 -5.54 7.83
C THR A 33 3.58 -5.49 8.68
N TYR A 34 2.41 -5.38 8.03
CA TYR A 34 1.11 -5.46 8.70
C TYR A 34 0.44 -6.84 8.59
N THR A 35 0.82 -7.64 7.59
CA THR A 35 0.20 -8.92 7.29
C THR A 35 1.23 -10.02 7.11
N THR A 36 0.81 -11.27 7.30
CA THR A 36 1.59 -12.46 6.97
C THR A 36 0.75 -13.38 6.08
N PRO A 37 1.22 -13.74 4.87
CA PRO A 37 2.49 -13.35 4.27
C PRO A 37 2.54 -11.86 3.87
N ALA A 38 3.74 -11.30 3.84
CA ALA A 38 3.99 -9.94 3.37
C ALA A 38 4.24 -9.93 1.85
N LEU A 39 3.90 -8.82 1.20
CA LEU A 39 4.27 -8.59 -0.20
C LEU A 39 5.76 -8.28 -0.32
N VAL A 40 6.43 -8.95 -1.26
CA VAL A 40 7.84 -8.72 -1.59
C VAL A 40 7.99 -7.99 -2.92
N GLU A 41 7.00 -8.08 -3.79
CA GLU A 41 6.91 -7.35 -5.05
C GLU A 41 5.48 -6.86 -5.26
N LEU A 42 5.36 -5.65 -5.82
CA LEU A 42 4.10 -5.07 -6.27
C LEU A 42 4.40 -4.15 -7.45
N THR A 43 3.65 -4.30 -8.53
CA THR A 43 3.88 -3.55 -9.77
C THR A 43 2.54 -3.21 -10.43
N VAL A 44 2.48 -2.03 -11.04
CA VAL A 44 1.39 -1.63 -11.94
C VAL A 44 1.79 -1.97 -13.36
N THR A 45 0.98 -2.74 -14.05
CA THR A 45 1.19 -3.08 -15.46
C THR A 45 0.79 -1.93 -16.37
N PRO A 46 1.29 -1.86 -17.63
CA PRO A 46 0.95 -0.77 -18.54
C PRO A 46 -0.54 -0.61 -18.86
N ASP A 47 -1.33 -1.69 -18.74
CA ASP A 47 -2.79 -1.70 -18.88
C ASP A 47 -3.54 -1.37 -17.57
N GLY A 48 -2.83 -0.94 -16.53
CA GLY A 48 -3.40 -0.41 -15.29
C GLY A 48 -3.83 -1.47 -14.28
N HIS A 49 -3.35 -2.72 -14.40
CA HIS A 49 -3.58 -3.76 -13.42
C HIS A 49 -2.51 -3.78 -12.34
N LEU A 50 -2.93 -4.10 -11.11
CA LEU A 50 -2.02 -4.30 -9.99
C LEU A 50 -1.67 -5.78 -9.90
N VAL A 51 -0.38 -6.09 -9.91
CA VAL A 51 0.14 -7.46 -9.82
C VAL A 51 1.15 -7.53 -8.68
N GLY A 52 0.94 -8.45 -7.75
CA GLY A 52 1.76 -8.59 -6.56
C GLY A 52 2.30 -10.01 -6.38
N ARG A 53 3.33 -10.12 -5.55
CA ARG A 53 3.91 -11.39 -5.13
C ARG A 53 4.24 -11.36 -3.65
N SER A 54 3.81 -12.39 -2.94
CA SER A 54 4.10 -12.55 -1.50
C SER A 54 5.37 -13.37 -1.27
N GLY A 55 6.07 -13.08 -0.17
CA GLY A 55 7.16 -13.93 0.32
C GLY A 55 6.62 -15.05 1.21
N GLY A 56 7.29 -16.21 1.24
CA GLY A 56 6.94 -17.32 2.12
C GLY A 56 8.14 -18.20 2.50
N GLU A 57 7.93 -19.11 3.46
CA GLU A 57 8.93 -20.15 3.78
C GLU A 57 9.19 -21.00 2.54
N GLY A 58 10.42 -20.93 2.01
CA GLY A 58 10.83 -21.63 0.79
C GLY A 58 10.95 -20.76 -0.47
N GLY A 59 10.67 -19.45 -0.39
CA GLY A 59 11.01 -18.49 -1.45
C GLY A 59 9.85 -17.60 -1.90
N LEU A 60 9.88 -17.24 -3.19
CA LEU A 60 8.91 -16.37 -3.83
C LEU A 60 7.58 -17.12 -4.04
N GLY A 61 6.47 -16.53 -3.57
CA GLY A 61 5.12 -17.03 -3.82
C GLY A 61 4.66 -16.82 -5.27
N GLN A 62 3.43 -17.24 -5.56
CA GLN A 62 2.83 -17.02 -6.89
C GLN A 62 2.54 -15.53 -7.11
N THR A 63 2.70 -15.10 -8.36
CA THR A 63 2.23 -13.80 -8.82
C THR A 63 0.72 -13.80 -8.91
N VAL A 64 0.07 -12.82 -8.29
CA VAL A 64 -1.39 -12.71 -8.21
C VAL A 64 -1.88 -11.35 -8.70
N HIS A 65 -3.02 -11.35 -9.38
CA HIS A 65 -3.75 -10.13 -9.71
C HIS A 65 -4.38 -9.56 -8.44
N MET A 66 -4.20 -8.26 -8.20
CA MET A 66 -4.60 -7.56 -6.98
C MET A 66 -5.56 -6.39 -7.24
N GLY A 67 -6.07 -6.25 -8.47
CA GLY A 67 -7.04 -5.21 -8.83
C GLY A 67 -6.50 -4.22 -9.88
N SER A 68 -6.98 -2.97 -9.80
CA SER A 68 -6.62 -1.90 -10.74
C SER A 68 -5.88 -0.76 -10.05
N GLU A 69 -5.06 -0.04 -10.81
CA GLU A 69 -4.39 1.18 -10.35
C GLU A 69 -5.40 2.25 -9.91
N SER A 70 -6.50 2.42 -10.67
CA SER A 70 -7.53 3.41 -10.37
C SER A 70 -8.23 3.14 -9.04
N ASP A 71 -8.56 1.88 -8.75
CA ASP A 71 -9.19 1.51 -7.47
C ASP A 71 -8.20 1.68 -6.32
N LEU A 72 -6.94 1.28 -6.53
CA LEU A 72 -5.90 1.47 -5.53
C LEU A 72 -5.71 2.96 -5.20
N ARG A 73 -5.61 3.82 -6.21
CA ARG A 73 -5.48 5.28 -6.03
C ARG A 73 -6.63 5.84 -5.21
N ALA A 74 -7.86 5.45 -5.56
CA ALA A 74 -9.05 5.90 -4.86
C ALA A 74 -9.10 5.39 -3.41
N ASN A 75 -8.67 4.14 -3.17
CA ASN A 75 -8.60 3.56 -1.82
C ASN A 75 -7.53 4.22 -0.95
N LEU A 76 -6.33 4.48 -1.50
CA LEU A 76 -5.26 5.17 -0.78
C LEU A 76 -5.65 6.61 -0.41
N ARG A 77 -6.32 7.33 -1.32
CA ARG A 77 -6.85 8.67 -1.02
C ARG A 77 -7.90 8.63 0.11
N ARG A 78 -8.89 7.74 0.01
CA ARG A 78 -9.92 7.59 1.07
C ARG A 78 -9.29 7.21 2.41
N LEU A 79 -8.27 6.36 2.38
CA LEU A 79 -7.54 5.94 3.57
C LEU A 79 -6.81 7.13 4.22
N GLY A 80 -6.08 7.93 3.45
CA GLY A 80 -5.38 9.11 3.98
C GLY A 80 -6.35 10.13 4.60
N ILE A 81 -7.50 10.37 3.96
CA ILE A 81 -8.57 11.22 4.51
C ILE A 81 -9.09 10.63 5.84
N ALA A 82 -9.43 9.35 5.85
CA ALA A 82 -9.96 8.68 7.04
C ALA A 82 -8.92 8.58 8.19
N ALA A 83 -7.64 8.51 7.86
CA ALA A 83 -6.55 8.48 8.82
C ALA A 83 -6.29 9.85 9.47
N GLY A 84 -6.81 10.93 8.88
CA GLY A 84 -6.55 12.31 9.29
C GLY A 84 -5.10 12.71 9.03
N LEU A 85 -4.59 12.41 7.83
CA LEU A 85 -3.24 12.86 7.45
C LEU A 85 -3.22 14.38 7.32
N ASP A 86 -2.19 15.00 7.90
CA ASP A 86 -1.85 16.40 7.67
C ASP A 86 -1.04 16.57 6.38
N GLU A 87 -0.69 17.81 6.03
CA GLU A 87 0.02 18.14 4.79
C GLU A 87 1.40 17.47 4.67
N ALA A 88 2.15 17.38 5.77
CA ALA A 88 3.47 16.75 5.78
C ALA A 88 3.34 15.23 5.62
N GLU A 89 2.37 14.63 6.29
CA GLU A 89 2.07 13.20 6.18
C GLU A 89 1.52 12.83 4.80
N TRP A 90 0.69 13.68 4.19
CA TRP A 90 0.25 13.51 2.80
C TRP A 90 1.44 13.52 1.85
N SER A 91 2.31 14.52 1.98
CA SER A 91 3.52 14.61 1.14
C SER A 91 4.40 13.38 1.27
N ALA A 92 4.59 12.89 2.50
CA ALA A 92 5.36 11.68 2.77
C ALA A 92 4.68 10.42 2.18
N PHE A 93 3.35 10.32 2.31
CA PHE A 93 2.59 9.19 1.81
C PHE A 93 2.57 9.12 0.28
N GLU A 94 2.33 10.26 -0.39
CA GLU A 94 2.37 10.37 -1.84
C GLU A 94 3.75 10.02 -2.40
N GLU A 95 4.81 10.50 -1.76
CA GLU A 95 6.18 10.17 -2.17
C GLU A 95 6.46 8.67 -2.07
N ARG A 96 5.99 8.01 -1.01
CA ARG A 96 6.12 6.54 -0.88
C ARG A 96 5.36 5.81 -1.98
N VAL A 97 4.14 6.21 -2.28
CA VAL A 97 3.34 5.60 -3.35
C VAL A 97 4.04 5.79 -4.70
N ARG A 98 4.57 6.99 -4.97
CA ARG A 98 5.32 7.29 -6.19
C ARG A 98 6.60 6.46 -6.31
N VAL A 99 7.40 6.37 -5.25
CA VAL A 99 8.67 5.62 -5.25
C VAL A 99 8.43 4.12 -5.37
N ARG A 100 7.41 3.58 -4.68
CA ARG A 100 7.18 2.13 -4.62
C ARG A 100 6.41 1.59 -5.82
N LEU A 101 5.51 2.40 -6.41
CA LEU A 101 4.59 1.94 -7.45
C LEU A 101 4.58 2.79 -8.73
N GLY A 102 5.25 3.95 -8.74
CA GLY A 102 5.21 4.88 -9.87
C GLY A 102 3.87 5.61 -10.04
N ILE A 103 2.96 5.49 -9.06
CA ILE A 103 1.62 6.10 -9.10
C ILE A 103 1.68 7.51 -8.49
N LEU A 104 1.01 8.46 -9.15
CA LEU A 104 0.69 9.76 -8.54
C LEU A 104 -0.71 9.67 -7.91
N LEU A 105 -0.81 9.93 -6.60
CA LEU A 105 -2.12 10.02 -5.96
C LEU A 105 -2.85 11.28 -6.42
N GLY A 106 -2.14 12.40 -6.51
CA GLY A 106 -2.69 13.72 -6.85
C GLY A 106 -3.47 14.32 -5.67
N GLY A 107 -3.54 15.66 -5.61
CA GLY A 107 -4.46 16.39 -4.74
C GLY A 107 -5.92 16.15 -5.11
#